data_AF-A0AAN7HUB3-F1
#
_entry.id   AF-A0AAN7HUB3-F1
#
_cell.length_a   1.000
_cell.length_b   1.000
_cell.length_c   1.000
_cell.angle_alpha   90.00
_cell.angle_beta   90.00
_cell.angle_gamma   90.00
#
_symmetry.space_group_name_H-M   'P 1'
#
loop_
_entity.id
_entity.type
_entity.pdbx_description
1 polymer ?
#
loop_
_entity_poly.entity_id
_entity_poly.type
_entity_poly.pdbx_seq_one_letter_code
_entity_poly.pdbx_strand_id
1 'polypeptide(L)'
;MSLPKGPLGLTTLYVPNPKNASVPEADIVFVHGLNGGSFSTWSKGNDPDYYWPQKWLPTEEGLTNVRIHAFGYPAGVTRQSILNIPDFARSLLAAVHDAPSMNQGKQVNLHLEKSFRKKRGKGTTADRW
;
A
#
# COMPACT_ATOMS: atom_id res chain seq x y z
N MET A 1 -13.63 2.77 23.53
CA MET A 1 -14.93 2.58 22.84
C MET A 1 -14.67 2.71 21.34
N SER A 2 -14.88 1.74 20.44
CA SER A 2 -14.56 0.30 20.46
C SER A 2 -13.43 0.09 19.40
N LEU A 3 -13.07 -1.09 18.90
CA LEU A 3 -13.91 -1.74 17.90
C LEU A 3 -13.54 -3.24 17.78
N PRO A 4 -14.47 -4.16 18.03
CA PRO A 4 -14.25 -5.62 17.91
C PRO A 4 -13.82 -6.10 16.50
N LYS A 5 -13.67 -5.18 15.54
CA LYS A 5 -13.33 -5.43 14.13
C LYS A 5 -12.29 -4.47 13.53
N GLY A 6 -12.14 -3.25 14.05
CA GLY A 6 -11.26 -2.21 13.47
C GLY A 6 -12.01 -1.16 12.63
N PRO A 7 -11.29 -0.14 12.12
CA PRO A 7 -11.88 0.98 11.37
C PRO A 7 -12.39 0.56 9.98
N LEU A 8 -13.40 1.28 9.47
CA LEU A 8 -13.82 1.18 8.07
C LEU A 8 -12.97 2.10 7.17
N GLY A 9 -12.92 1.80 5.88
CA GLY A 9 -12.09 2.54 4.92
C GLY A 9 -10.62 2.15 5.01
N LEU A 10 -9.78 2.91 4.31
CA LEU A 10 -8.33 2.66 4.22
C LEU A 10 -7.60 3.33 5.40
N THR A 11 -6.83 2.54 6.14
CA THR A 11 -6.00 3.01 7.25
C THR A 11 -4.53 2.66 6.97
N THR A 12 -3.65 3.65 6.95
CA THR A 12 -2.20 3.41 6.88
C THR A 12 -1.69 2.93 8.24
N LEU A 13 -1.05 1.77 8.26
CA LEU A 13 -0.53 1.12 9.46
C LEU A 13 0.96 1.39 9.67
N TYR A 14 1.70 1.42 8.57
CA TYR A 14 3.15 1.60 8.58
C TYR A 14 3.60 2.40 7.36
N VAL A 15 4.51 3.34 7.61
CA VAL A 15 5.23 4.10 6.58
C VAL A 15 6.73 3.83 6.79
N PRO A 16 7.46 3.38 5.75
CA PRO A 16 8.91 3.20 5.84
C PRO A 16 9.61 4.46 6.32
N ASN A 17 10.65 4.27 7.13
CA ASN A 17 11.46 5.40 7.59
C ASN A 17 12.16 6.05 6.37
N PRO A 18 12.06 7.38 6.18
CA PRO A 18 12.75 8.08 5.09
C PRO A 18 14.26 7.88 5.05
N LYS A 19 14.89 7.52 6.18
CA LYS A 19 16.31 7.16 6.26
C LYS A 19 16.64 5.85 5.56
N ASN A 20 15.67 4.93 5.48
CA ASN A 20 15.84 3.62 4.86
C ASN A 20 15.54 3.69 3.36
N ALA A 21 14.60 4.56 2.94
CA ALA A 21 14.33 4.85 1.54
C ALA A 21 13.54 6.15 1.36
N SER A 22 13.80 6.86 0.26
CA SER A 22 13.11 8.12 -0.07
C SER A 22 11.70 7.91 -0.63
N VAL A 23 11.41 6.73 -1.20
CA VAL A 23 10.10 6.36 -1.77
C VAL A 23 9.86 4.87 -1.47
N PRO A 24 8.68 4.49 -0.92
CA PRO A 24 8.32 3.08 -0.75
C PRO A 24 8.31 2.34 -2.09
N GLU A 25 8.80 1.10 -2.11
CA GLU A 25 8.83 0.27 -3.32
C GLU A 25 7.46 -0.28 -3.71
N ALA A 26 6.57 -0.44 -2.72
CA ALA A 26 5.21 -0.90 -2.91
C ALA A 26 4.29 -0.45 -1.77
N ASP A 27 3.00 -0.48 -2.04
CA ASP A 27 1.94 -0.40 -1.03
C ASP A 27 1.27 -1.79 -0.90
N ILE A 28 1.17 -2.31 0.32
CA ILE A 28 0.43 -3.54 0.64
C ILE A 28 -0.87 -3.14 1.32
N VAL A 29 -2.01 -3.64 0.80
CA VAL A 29 -3.34 -3.37 1.37
C VAL A 29 -3.98 -4.66 1.85
N PHE A 30 -4.17 -4.78 3.16
CA PHE A 30 -4.86 -5.91 3.80
C PHE A 30 -6.37 -5.74 3.73
N VAL A 31 -7.07 -6.71 3.13
CA VAL A 31 -8.54 -6.71 2.98
C VAL A 31 -9.09 -7.93 3.70
N HIS A 32 -9.93 -7.72 4.71
CA HIS A 32 -10.49 -8.83 5.50
C HIS A 32 -11.61 -9.58 4.75
N GLY A 33 -11.91 -10.79 5.21
CA GLY A 33 -12.99 -11.62 4.67
C GLY A 33 -14.33 -11.49 5.43
N LEU A 34 -15.23 -12.43 5.15
CA LEU A 34 -16.55 -12.53 5.79
C LEU A 34 -16.44 -12.60 7.31
N ASN A 35 -17.33 -11.88 7.98
CA ASN A 35 -17.37 -11.68 9.43
C ASN A 35 -16.08 -11.10 10.05
N GLY A 36 -15.09 -10.75 9.24
CA GLY A 36 -13.83 -10.15 9.67
C GLY A 36 -13.91 -8.65 9.89
N GLY A 37 -12.74 -8.08 10.15
CA GLY A 37 -12.53 -6.65 10.26
C GLY A 37 -11.08 -6.27 9.96
N SER A 38 -10.82 -5.00 9.61
CA SER A 38 -9.51 -4.48 9.21
C SER A 38 -8.42 -4.65 10.27
N PHE A 39 -8.81 -4.78 11.55
CA PHE A 39 -7.92 -5.10 12.65
C PHE A 39 -8.08 -6.56 13.08
N SER A 40 -9.29 -6.97 13.47
CA SER A 40 -9.50 -8.23 14.18
C SER A 40 -9.15 -9.48 13.36
N THR A 41 -9.25 -9.41 12.02
CA THR A 41 -8.84 -10.51 11.14
C THR A 41 -7.35 -10.79 11.19
N TRP A 42 -6.53 -9.78 11.49
CA TRP A 42 -5.08 -9.87 11.46
C TRP A 42 -4.44 -9.72 12.85
N SER A 43 -5.26 -9.79 13.91
CA SER A 43 -4.83 -9.69 15.31
C SER A 43 -5.21 -10.93 16.08
N LYS A 44 -4.23 -11.68 16.57
CA LYS A 44 -4.49 -12.85 17.43
C LYS A 44 -5.19 -12.39 18.70
N GLY A 45 -6.34 -12.99 19.02
CA GLY A 45 -7.10 -12.65 20.23
C GLY A 45 -7.64 -11.21 20.24
N ASN A 46 -7.68 -10.53 19.09
CA ASN A 46 -7.99 -9.10 19.00
C ASN A 46 -7.04 -8.22 19.84
N ASP A 47 -5.81 -8.69 20.05
CA ASP A 47 -4.77 -8.01 20.80
C ASP A 47 -3.92 -7.12 19.87
N PRO A 48 -3.78 -5.82 20.16
CA PRO A 48 -2.95 -4.91 19.37
C PRO A 48 -1.48 -5.31 19.26
N ASP A 49 -0.93 -6.03 20.25
CA ASP A 49 0.45 -6.48 20.21
C ASP A 49 0.67 -7.66 19.27
N TYR A 50 -0.41 -8.35 18.90
CA TYR A 50 -0.42 -9.41 17.89
C TYR A 50 -1.00 -8.98 16.55
N TYR A 51 -1.11 -7.67 16.28
CA TYR A 51 -1.51 -7.14 14.98
C TYR A 51 -0.33 -7.20 13.99
N TRP A 52 -0.10 -8.38 13.43
CA TRP A 52 1.11 -8.70 12.67
C TRP A 52 1.36 -7.84 11.42
N PRO A 53 0.35 -7.31 10.68
CA PRO A 53 0.62 -6.43 9.55
C PRO A 53 1.35 -5.15 9.95
N GLN A 54 1.13 -4.65 11.18
CA GLN A 54 1.80 -3.46 11.68
C GLN A 54 3.05 -3.80 12.49
N LYS A 55 3.03 -4.90 13.26
CA LYS A 55 4.08 -5.20 14.24
C LYS A 55 5.26 -5.97 13.66
N TRP A 56 5.02 -6.97 12.82
CA TRP A 56 6.04 -7.93 12.39
C TRP A 56 6.41 -7.75 10.92
N LEU A 57 5.40 -7.57 10.06
CA LEU A 57 5.61 -7.47 8.61
C LEU A 57 6.64 -6.40 8.19
N PRO A 58 6.69 -5.20 8.80
CA PRO A 58 7.70 -4.20 8.42
C PRO A 58 9.15 -4.59 8.76
N THR A 59 9.34 -5.62 9.59
CA THR A 59 10.66 -6.10 10.03
C THR A 59 11.17 -7.27 9.21
N GLU A 60 10.33 -7.86 8.36
CA GLU A 60 10.70 -8.97 7.48
C GLU A 60 11.69 -8.52 6.40
N GLU A 61 12.69 -9.36 6.13
CA GLU A 61 13.65 -9.11 5.07
C GLU A 61 12.93 -9.01 3.71
N GLY A 62 13.27 -7.99 2.92
CA GLY A 62 12.61 -7.70 1.64
C GLY A 62 11.31 -6.91 1.76
N LEU A 63 10.78 -6.67 2.97
CA LEU A 63 9.57 -5.85 3.20
C LEU A 63 9.83 -4.59 4.03
N THR A 64 11.09 -4.28 4.33
CA THR A 64 11.47 -3.10 5.12
C THR A 64 11.20 -1.77 4.43
N ASN A 65 10.99 -1.78 3.09
CA ASN A 65 10.70 -0.60 2.29
C ASN A 65 9.28 -0.62 1.65
N VAL A 66 8.29 -1.21 2.32
CA VAL A 66 6.89 -1.20 1.85
C VAL A 66 6.00 -0.40 2.79
N ARG A 67 5.04 0.32 2.22
CA ARG A 67 3.99 0.98 3.01
C ARG A 67 2.83 0.01 3.20
N ILE A 68 2.29 -0.08 4.41
CA ILE A 68 1.28 -1.08 4.76
C ILE A 68 0.00 -0.38 5.19
N HIS A 69 -1.12 -0.88 4.67
CA HIS A 69 -2.46 -0.38 4.92
C HIS A 69 -3.42 -1.52 5.22
N ALA A 70 -4.52 -1.23 5.90
CA ALA A 70 -5.66 -2.13 6.01
C ALA A 70 -6.94 -1.43 5.55
N PHE A 71 -7.80 -2.16 4.86
CA PHE A 71 -9.09 -1.69 4.39
C PHE A 71 -10.23 -2.42 5.11
N GLY A 72 -11.11 -1.65 5.76
CA GLY A 72 -12.29 -2.18 6.42
C GLY A 72 -13.58 -1.92 5.66
N TYR A 73 -14.44 -2.93 5.58
CA TYR A 73 -15.79 -2.81 5.03
C TYR A 73 -16.82 -3.60 5.86
N PRO A 74 -18.11 -3.29 5.76
CA PRO A 74 -19.16 -4.05 6.46
C PRO A 74 -19.28 -5.50 5.94
N ALA A 75 -18.59 -6.45 6.58
CA ALA A 75 -18.57 -7.87 6.18
C ALA A 75 -19.49 -8.80 6.99
N GLY A 76 -20.61 -8.32 7.54
CA GLY A 76 -21.54 -9.18 8.29
C GLY A 76 -22.09 -10.33 7.43
N VAL A 77 -22.43 -11.49 8.00
CA VAL A 77 -22.91 -12.68 7.25
C VAL A 77 -24.42 -12.60 6.93
N THR A 78 -24.91 -11.44 6.52
CA THR A 78 -26.30 -11.27 6.08
C THR A 78 -26.37 -11.39 4.56
N ARG A 79 -27.50 -11.82 3.98
CA ARG A 79 -27.66 -11.89 2.51
C ARG A 79 -27.33 -10.57 1.78
N GLN A 80 -27.52 -9.44 2.47
CA GLN A 80 -27.22 -8.11 1.95
C GLN A 80 -25.72 -7.89 1.73
N SER A 81 -24.83 -8.44 2.56
CA SER A 81 -23.39 -8.19 2.43
C SER A 81 -22.75 -8.82 1.18
N ILE A 82 -23.27 -9.97 0.74
CA ILE A 82 -22.80 -10.66 -0.48
C ILE A 82 -23.16 -9.86 -1.73
N LEU A 83 -24.33 -9.22 -1.76
CA LEU A 83 -24.76 -8.38 -2.88
C LEU A 83 -23.97 -7.06 -2.98
N ASN A 84 -23.26 -6.68 -1.91
CA ASN A 84 -22.53 -5.41 -1.81
C ASN A 84 -21.04 -5.50 -2.18
N ILE A 85 -20.53 -6.68 -2.58
CA ILE A 85 -19.11 -6.86 -2.96
C ILE A 85 -18.67 -5.83 -4.03
N PRO A 86 -19.46 -5.55 -5.09
CA PRO A 86 -19.09 -4.53 -6.06
C PRO A 86 -18.95 -3.12 -5.46
N ASP A 87 -19.79 -2.76 -4.48
CA ASP A 87 -19.71 -1.47 -3.79
C ASP A 87 -18.46 -1.39 -2.90
N PHE A 88 -18.12 -2.47 -2.21
CA PHE A 88 -16.89 -2.54 -1.40
C PHE A 88 -15.64 -2.46 -2.28
N ALA A 89 -15.64 -3.11 -3.44
CA ALA A 89 -14.56 -3.02 -4.41
C ALA A 89 -14.39 -1.59 -4.95
N ARG A 90 -15.50 -0.91 -5.29
CA ARG A 90 -15.47 0.51 -5.70
C ARG A 90 -14.97 1.41 -4.58
N SER A 91 -15.40 1.15 -3.35
CA SER A 91 -14.97 1.90 -2.17
C SER A 91 -13.47 1.73 -1.91
N LEU A 92 -12.94 0.51 -2.05
CA LEU A 92 -11.51 0.25 -1.97
C LEU A 92 -10.74 0.98 -3.08
N LEU A 93 -11.21 0.88 -4.33
CA LEU A 93 -10.57 1.54 -5.47
C LEU A 93 -10.51 3.06 -5.28
N ALA A 94 -11.62 3.67 -4.85
CA ALA A 94 -11.67 5.10 -4.56
C ALA A 94 -10.72 5.47 -3.42
N ALA A 95 -10.72 4.72 -2.32
CA ALA A 95 -9.85 4.99 -1.18
C ALA A 95 -8.36 4.88 -1.54
N VAL A 96 -7.97 3.91 -2.38
CA VAL A 96 -6.60 3.77 -2.90
C VAL A 96 -6.25 4.92 -3.84
N HIS A 97 -7.17 5.27 -4.76
CA HIS A 97 -6.97 6.37 -5.70
C HIS A 97 -6.82 7.72 -4.99
N ASP A 98 -7.56 7.96 -3.92
CA ASP A 98 -7.57 9.25 -3.24
C ASP A 98 -6.51 9.36 -2.13
N ALA A 99 -5.83 8.26 -1.80
CA ALA A 99 -4.82 8.23 -0.75
C ALA A 99 -3.59 9.10 -1.12
N PRO A 100 -3.32 10.20 -0.38
CA PRO A 100 -2.17 11.06 -0.67
C PRO A 100 -0.82 10.33 -0.57
N SER A 101 -0.76 9.31 0.28
CA SER A 101 0.43 8.47 0.45
C SER A 101 0.73 7.65 -0.80
N MET A 102 -0.28 7.06 -1.45
CA MET A 102 -0.11 6.16 -2.61
C MET A 102 0.11 6.93 -3.93
N ASN A 103 -0.38 8.15 -4.04
CA ASN A 103 -0.27 8.97 -5.25
C ASN A 103 1.13 9.56 -5.52
N GLN A 104 2.10 9.32 -4.64
CA GLN A 104 3.45 9.90 -4.76
C GLN A 104 4.39 9.14 -5.70
N GLY A 105 4.02 7.91 -6.11
CA GLY A 105 4.85 7.07 -7.00
C GLY A 105 4.96 7.54 -8.45
N LYS A 106 4.21 8.57 -8.86
CA LYS A 106 4.21 9.05 -10.26
C LYS A 106 5.32 10.05 -10.59
N GLN A 107 6.13 10.48 -9.62
CA GLN A 107 7.32 11.30 -9.86
C GLN A 107 8.56 10.41 -10.07
N VAL A 108 8.47 9.40 -10.93
CA VAL A 108 9.66 8.79 -11.51
C VAL A 108 10.32 9.80 -12.43
N ASN A 109 11.22 10.60 -11.84
CA ASN A 109 12.41 11.19 -12.42
C ASN A 109 12.42 11.38 -13.97
N LEU A 110 11.42 12.09 -14.50
CA LEU A 110 11.38 12.52 -15.91
C LEU A 110 12.60 13.38 -16.28
N HIS A 111 13.33 13.89 -15.27
CA HIS A 111 14.55 14.67 -15.42
C HIS A 111 15.81 13.79 -15.66
N LEU A 112 15.86 12.58 -15.07
CA LEU A 112 17.00 11.67 -15.24
C LEU A 112 16.95 10.97 -16.61
N GLU A 113 15.80 10.44 -17.01
CA GLU A 113 15.60 9.78 -18.33
C GLU A 113 15.96 10.69 -19.51
N LYS A 114 15.58 11.97 -19.45
CA LYS A 114 15.92 12.98 -20.47
C LYS A 114 17.43 13.21 -20.55
N SER A 115 18.14 13.14 -19.41
CA SER A 115 19.58 13.35 -19.33
C SER A 115 20.39 12.17 -19.88
N PHE A 116 19.93 10.93 -19.67
CA PHE A 116 20.54 9.72 -20.24
C PHE A 116 20.38 9.63 -21.76
N ARG A 117 19.20 9.99 -22.28
CA ARG A 117 18.95 10.01 -23.74
C ARG A 117 19.78 11.09 -24.45
N LYS A 118 20.03 12.24 -23.81
CA LYS A 118 20.89 13.31 -24.35
C LYS A 118 22.37 12.93 -24.41
N LYS A 119 22.86 12.10 -23.47
CA LYS A 119 24.28 11.64 -23.46
C LYS A 119 24.60 10.55 -24.49
N ARG A 120 23.60 9.80 -24.99
CA ARG A 120 23.82 8.77 -26.03
C ARG A 120 23.98 9.31 -27.46
N GLY A 121 23.88 10.62 -27.68
CA GLY A 121 23.93 11.24 -29.01
C GLY A 121 25.29 11.83 -29.45
N LYS A 122 26.39 11.64 -28.70
CA LYS A 122 27.71 12.16 -29.07
C LYS A 122 28.79 11.08 -28.93
N GLY A 123 28.85 10.19 -29.90
CA GLY A 123 29.94 9.23 -30.10
C GLY A 123 30.54 9.40 -31.50
N THR A 124 31.63 10.17 -31.55
CA THR A 124 32.81 10.03 -32.42
C THR A 124 32.64 9.87 -33.93
N THR A 125 33.07 10.93 -34.63
CA THR A 125 33.62 10.95 -35.99
C THR A 125 34.68 9.86 -36.18
N ALA A 126 34.45 8.98 -37.16
CA ALA A 126 35.51 8.34 -37.91
C ALA A 126 36.07 9.33 -38.95
N ASP A 127 37.21 8.96 -39.57
CA ASP A 127 37.94 9.57 -40.71
C ASP A 127 39.32 10.07 -40.24
N ARG A 128 40.39 9.25 -40.27
CA ARG A 128 41.24 8.80 -41.40
C ARG A 128 41.81 9.94 -42.27
N TRP A 129 43.14 10.08 -42.15
CA TRP A 129 44.12 10.95 -42.82
C TRP A 129 44.24 12.38 -42.31
#